data_AF-A0AAU9WIN9-F1
#
_entry.id   AF-A0AAU9WIN9-F1
#
_cell.length_a   1.000
_cell.length_b   1.000
_cell.length_c   1.000
_cell.angle_alpha   90.00
_cell.angle_beta   90.00
_cell.angle_gamma   90.00
#
_symmetry.space_group_name_H-M   'P 1'
#
loop_
_entity.id
_entity.type
_entity.pdbx_description
1 polymer ?
#
loop_
_entity_poly.entity_id
_entity_poly.type
_entity_poly.pdbx_seq_one_letter_code
_entity_poly.pdbx_strand_id
1 'polypeptide(L)'
;MGQTFAKEYKESITLAYYCINTFLTILGFAAGTIYLWYRDRRDQERRAKEDREHQERQRREQENRERQDRRDEEERRDHLRREWRQFTEGIFTDYSSLKRNQILENILKVKKNFDKFPIHSEVTGLDVLRYWLADDHYQNVSIESPQLRALRKDLHTIYRSLSSCSSLIHSGEVPKNTKEELRGVVEELGNAAKPFLTGDKLEVALTCLKHFGGGKPYAGPERKVPDKPHILHIVPYVNSLKLVNDARREPNQSDFSTPIAPIGTKDYSQCTKFSLTMMWFDEEHFPLRELHHILEMEEYRTYHTCIKEFKAQQVKSPQNLTDPIVSKDSHKEVVAKVLHEIRYIHYL
;
A
#
# COMPACT_ATOMS: atom_id res chain seq x y z
N MET A 1 101.43 47.05 80.27
CA MET A 1 100.02 47.29 79.92
C MET A 1 99.82 47.06 78.42
N GLY A 2 99.75 45.81 77.95
CA GLY A 2 99.62 45.50 76.51
C GLY A 2 98.89 44.19 76.18
N GLN A 3 98.43 43.44 77.18
CA GLN A 3 97.76 42.14 76.97
C GLN A 3 96.23 42.19 77.15
N THR A 4 95.65 43.27 77.67
CA THR A 4 94.19 43.43 77.84
C THR A 4 93.49 43.94 76.58
N PHE A 5 94.14 44.79 75.78
CA PHE A 5 93.55 45.34 74.55
C PHE A 5 93.35 44.32 73.41
N ALA A 6 94.20 43.29 73.33
CA ALA A 6 94.10 42.27 72.28
C ALA A 6 92.92 41.30 72.48
N LYS A 7 92.40 41.19 73.72
CA LYS A 7 91.31 40.26 74.05
C LYS A 7 89.93 40.85 73.73
N GLU A 8 89.73 42.14 74.02
CA GLU A 8 88.49 42.88 73.68
C GLU A 8 88.28 43.02 72.15
N TYR A 9 89.35 43.20 71.38
CA TYR A 9 89.25 43.29 69.91
C TYR A 9 88.84 41.96 69.26
N LYS A 10 89.24 40.83 69.84
CA LYS A 10 88.88 39.51 69.32
C LYS A 10 87.39 39.26 69.51
N GLU A 11 86.84 39.57 70.69
CA GLU A 11 85.43 39.38 71.00
C GLU A 11 84.52 40.29 70.14
N SER A 12 84.91 41.54 69.90
CA SER A 12 84.16 42.47 69.04
C SER A 12 84.17 42.07 67.56
N ILE A 13 85.31 41.59 67.03
CA ILE A 13 85.40 41.05 65.66
C ILE A 13 84.55 39.79 65.53
N THR A 14 84.55 38.92 66.54
CA THR A 14 83.76 37.68 66.51
C THR A 14 82.26 37.98 66.57
N LEU A 15 81.84 38.94 67.41
CA LEU A 15 80.46 39.42 67.48
C LEU A 15 80.02 40.03 66.13
N ALA A 16 80.85 40.90 65.54
CA ALA A 16 80.56 41.51 64.25
C ALA A 16 80.42 40.46 63.14
N TYR A 17 81.28 39.43 63.14
CA TYR A 17 81.19 38.31 62.21
C TYR A 17 79.87 37.54 62.36
N TYR A 18 79.46 37.22 63.60
CA TYR A 18 78.17 36.58 63.84
C TYR A 18 77.00 37.46 63.42
N CYS A 19 77.01 38.76 63.74
CA CYS A 19 75.95 39.69 63.32
C CYS A 19 75.83 39.79 61.79
N ILE A 20 76.95 39.90 61.08
CA ILE A 20 76.98 39.93 59.61
C ILE A 20 76.45 38.60 59.05
N ASN A 21 76.92 37.48 59.58
CA ASN A 21 76.50 36.16 59.11
C ASN A 21 75.00 35.93 59.35
N THR A 22 74.48 36.31 60.52
CA THR A 22 73.04 36.25 60.82
C THR A 22 72.25 37.15 59.89
N PHE A 23 72.71 38.37 59.62
CA PHE A 23 72.05 39.29 58.70
C PHE A 23 72.02 38.75 57.26
N LEU A 24 73.14 38.18 56.78
CA LEU A 24 73.21 37.51 55.48
C LEU A 24 72.29 36.30 55.40
N THR A 25 72.19 35.53 56.49
CA THR A 25 71.29 34.36 56.56
C THR A 25 69.82 34.79 56.50
N ILE A 26 69.45 35.85 57.22
CA ILE A 26 68.10 36.43 57.20
C ILE A 26 67.78 36.99 55.80
N LEU A 27 68.71 37.72 55.18
CA LEU A 27 68.54 38.23 53.81
C LEU A 27 68.39 37.10 52.79
N GLY A 28 69.20 36.05 52.89
CA GLY A 28 69.09 34.88 52.03
C GLY A 28 67.75 34.17 52.17
N PHE A 29 67.24 34.04 53.40
CA PHE A 29 65.93 33.45 53.66
C PHE A 29 64.78 34.33 53.16
N ALA A 30 64.86 35.66 53.37
CA ALA A 30 63.86 36.61 52.88
C ALA A 30 63.83 36.64 51.34
N ALA A 31 65.00 36.67 50.68
CA ALA A 31 65.08 36.61 49.22
C ALA A 31 64.55 35.27 48.69
N GLY A 32 64.87 34.16 49.35
CA GLY A 32 64.37 32.82 49.01
C GLY A 32 62.84 32.70 49.11
N THR A 33 62.26 33.21 50.20
CA THR A 33 60.79 33.18 50.40
C THR A 33 60.06 34.10 49.41
N ILE A 34 60.59 35.30 49.14
CA ILE A 34 60.03 36.20 48.10
C ILE A 34 60.11 35.57 46.72
N TYR A 35 61.24 34.94 46.36
CA TYR A 35 61.40 34.26 45.09
C TYR A 35 60.41 33.09 44.92
N LEU A 36 60.25 32.26 45.95
CA LEU A 36 59.29 31.15 45.93
C LEU A 36 57.85 31.66 45.80
N TRP A 37 57.47 32.71 46.53
CA TRP A 37 56.13 33.29 46.43
C TRP A 37 55.86 33.90 45.05
N TYR A 38 56.84 34.62 44.48
CA TYR A 38 56.72 35.17 43.14
C TYR A 38 56.59 34.06 42.07
N ARG A 39 57.35 32.97 42.22
CA ARG A 39 57.27 31.81 41.33
C ARG A 39 55.92 31.09 41.45
N ASP A 40 55.46 30.81 42.66
CA ASP A 40 54.18 30.14 42.90
C ASP A 40 53.00 30.96 42.35
N ARG A 41 52.99 32.28 42.58
CA ARG A 41 51.99 33.18 42.01
C ARG A 41 51.97 33.12 40.48
N ARG A 42 53.14 33.11 39.84
CA ARG A 42 53.24 33.03 38.38
C ARG A 42 52.77 31.67 37.84
N ASP A 43 53.00 30.59 38.59
CA ASP A 43 52.55 29.25 38.21
C ASP A 43 51.03 29.09 38.42
N GLN A 44 50.46 29.69 39.47
CA GLN A 44 49.00 29.76 39.66
C GLN A 44 48.31 30.54 38.55
N GLU A 45 48.87 31.68 38.13
CA GLU A 45 48.34 32.46 37.00
C GLU A 45 48.37 31.69 35.69
N ARG A 46 49.41 30.88 35.44
CA ARG A 46 49.47 29.99 34.26
C ARG A 46 48.41 28.90 34.30
N ARG A 47 48.26 28.19 35.42
CA ARG A 47 47.25 27.14 35.57
C ARG A 47 45.84 27.71 35.41
N ALA A 48 45.55 28.85 36.04
CA ALA A 48 44.26 29.52 35.89
C ALA A 48 43.98 29.94 34.44
N LYS A 49 45.02 30.28 33.66
CA LYS A 49 44.88 30.59 32.23
C LYS A 49 44.65 29.33 31.40
N GLU A 50 45.43 28.27 31.65
CA GLU A 50 45.29 26.96 30.98
C GLU A 50 43.91 26.34 31.25
N ASP A 51 43.42 26.41 32.49
CA ASP A 51 42.09 25.93 32.86
C ASP A 51 40.99 26.70 32.13
N ARG A 52 41.10 28.04 32.03
CA ARG A 52 40.17 28.86 31.26
C ARG A 52 40.19 28.50 29.77
N GLU A 53 41.38 28.33 29.20
CA GLU A 53 41.53 27.94 27.79
C GLU A 53 40.97 26.53 27.53
N HIS A 54 41.19 25.58 28.45
CA HIS A 54 40.60 24.24 28.37
C HIS A 54 39.08 24.27 28.47
N GLN A 55 38.55 25.04 29.41
CA GLN A 55 37.10 25.18 29.59
C GLN A 55 36.45 25.85 28.36
N GLU A 56 37.12 26.84 27.76
CA GLU A 56 36.68 27.48 26.54
C GLU A 56 36.74 26.53 25.32
N ARG A 57 37.79 25.70 25.20
CA ARG A 57 37.86 24.66 24.16
C ARG A 57 36.73 23.65 24.30
N GLN A 58 36.45 23.17 25.51
CA GLN A 58 35.34 22.24 25.75
C GLN A 58 33.99 22.85 25.38
N ARG A 59 33.75 24.12 25.73
CA ARG A 59 32.53 24.83 25.30
C ARG A 59 32.42 24.95 23.79
N ARG A 60 33.50 25.31 23.10
CA ARG A 60 33.53 25.41 21.63
C ARG A 60 33.29 24.05 20.97
N GLU A 61 33.88 22.99 21.50
CA GLU A 61 33.64 21.62 21.02
C GLU A 61 32.19 21.19 21.23
N GLN A 62 31.62 21.48 22.39
CA GLN A 62 30.21 21.20 22.67
C GLN A 62 29.28 21.99 21.74
N GLU A 63 29.51 23.29 21.56
CA GLU A 63 28.75 24.11 20.63
C GLU A 63 28.86 23.60 19.18
N ASN A 64 30.05 23.16 18.77
CA ASN A 64 30.25 22.60 17.43
C ASN A 64 29.51 21.27 17.26
N ARG A 65 29.50 20.40 18.28
CA ARG A 65 28.70 19.17 18.27
C ARG A 65 27.21 19.49 18.18
N GLU A 66 26.70 20.40 19.00
CA GLU A 66 25.29 20.81 18.96
C GLU A 66 24.90 21.48 17.64
N ARG A 67 25.83 22.20 16.98
CA ARG A 67 25.61 22.74 15.62
C ARG A 67 25.61 21.63 14.58
N GLN A 68 26.48 20.63 14.72
CA GLN A 68 26.53 19.50 13.81
C GLN A 68 25.27 18.65 13.94
N ASP A 69 24.86 18.30 15.15
CA ASP A 69 23.65 17.52 15.42
C ASP A 69 22.40 18.23 14.87
N ARG A 70 22.33 19.56 14.98
CA ARG A 70 21.25 20.35 14.39
C ARG A 70 21.25 20.29 12.85
N ARG A 71 22.42 20.36 12.22
CA ARG A 71 22.55 20.23 10.75
C ARG A 71 22.15 18.84 10.29
N ASP A 72 22.66 17.80 10.94
CA ASP A 72 22.37 16.41 10.58
C ASP A 72 20.87 16.12 10.75
N GLU A 73 20.25 16.64 11.80
CA GLU A 73 18.81 16.49 12.03
C GLU A 73 17.96 17.28 11.03
N GLU A 74 18.40 18.46 10.61
CA GLU A 74 17.75 19.25 9.56
C GLU A 74 17.88 18.56 8.20
N GLU A 75 19.06 18.04 7.86
CA GLU A 75 19.30 17.26 6.65
C GLU A 75 18.44 16.00 6.58
N ARG A 76 18.28 15.27 7.69
CA ARG A 76 17.36 14.12 7.76
C ARG A 76 15.92 14.53 7.51
N ARG A 77 15.46 15.61 8.16
CA ARG A 77 14.10 16.11 7.98
C ARG A 77 13.85 16.56 6.54
N ASP A 78 14.81 17.23 5.93
CA ASP A 78 14.71 17.67 4.54
C ASP A 78 14.79 16.51 3.55
N HIS A 79 15.61 15.49 3.82
CA HIS A 79 15.63 14.27 3.04
C HIS A 79 14.26 13.58 3.07
N LEU A 80 13.68 13.40 4.26
CA LEU A 80 12.35 12.83 4.41
C LEU A 80 11.33 13.66 3.63
N ARG A 81 11.32 14.99 3.78
CA ARG A 81 10.40 15.87 3.02
C ARG A 81 10.51 15.71 1.51
N ARG A 82 11.72 15.52 0.98
CA ARG A 82 11.93 15.29 -0.47
C ARG A 82 11.34 13.95 -0.90
N GLU A 83 11.56 12.89 -0.13
CA GLU A 83 10.95 11.58 -0.41
C GLU A 83 9.42 11.68 -0.38
N TRP A 84 8.87 12.32 0.65
CA TRP A 84 7.42 12.56 0.77
C TRP A 84 6.85 13.28 -0.45
N ARG A 85 7.55 14.30 -0.97
CA ARG A 85 7.14 15.00 -2.20
C ARG A 85 7.16 14.08 -3.41
N GLN A 86 8.24 13.33 -3.62
CA GLN A 86 8.35 12.40 -4.76
C GLN A 86 7.24 11.34 -4.74
N PHE A 87 6.95 10.77 -3.57
CA PHE A 87 5.85 9.80 -3.43
C PHE A 87 4.49 10.44 -3.74
N THR A 88 4.25 11.63 -3.19
CA THR A 88 3.00 12.37 -3.37
C THR A 88 2.79 12.76 -4.84
N GLU A 89 3.84 13.25 -5.51
CA GLU A 89 3.82 13.56 -6.95
C GLU A 89 3.51 12.32 -7.80
N GLY A 90 4.04 11.15 -7.45
CA GLY A 90 3.72 9.90 -8.14
C GLY A 90 2.23 9.55 -8.03
N ILE A 91 1.67 9.61 -6.82
CA ILE A 91 0.24 9.35 -6.57
C ILE A 91 -0.64 10.36 -7.32
N PHE A 92 -0.31 11.65 -7.29
CA PHE A 92 -1.06 12.68 -8.01
C PHE A 92 -0.95 12.53 -9.53
N THR A 93 0.19 12.08 -10.05
CA THR A 93 0.38 11.80 -11.48
C THR A 93 -0.54 10.67 -11.92
N ASP A 94 -0.54 9.55 -11.19
CA ASP A 94 -1.42 8.42 -11.44
C ASP A 94 -2.90 8.84 -11.36
N TYR A 95 -3.28 9.54 -10.29
CA TYR A 95 -4.64 10.04 -10.09
C TYR A 95 -5.09 10.99 -11.21
N SER A 96 -4.23 11.92 -11.62
CA SER A 96 -4.53 12.86 -12.70
C SER A 96 -4.73 12.14 -14.04
N SER A 97 -3.95 11.10 -14.31
CA SER A 97 -4.11 10.24 -15.48
C SER A 97 -5.44 9.48 -15.43
N LEU A 98 -5.76 8.87 -14.30
CA LEU A 98 -7.03 8.16 -14.08
C LEU A 98 -8.25 9.08 -14.26
N LYS A 99 -8.17 10.31 -13.74
CA LYS A 99 -9.23 11.32 -13.86
C LYS A 99 -9.38 11.82 -15.29
N ARG A 100 -8.28 12.14 -15.97
CA ARG A 100 -8.28 12.60 -17.38
C ARG A 100 -8.91 11.58 -18.32
N ASN A 101 -8.66 10.29 -18.07
CA ASN A 101 -9.18 9.19 -18.86
C ASN A 101 -10.58 8.71 -18.41
N GLN A 102 -11.23 9.41 -17.48
CA GLN A 102 -12.55 9.05 -16.92
C GLN A 102 -12.60 7.63 -16.32
N ILE A 103 -11.47 7.07 -15.91
CA ILE A 103 -11.36 5.68 -15.44
C ILE A 103 -12.16 5.48 -14.16
N LEU A 104 -12.10 6.43 -13.23
CA LEU A 104 -12.86 6.36 -11.96
C LEU A 104 -14.38 6.33 -12.21
N GLU A 105 -14.86 7.15 -13.15
CA GLU A 105 -16.27 7.17 -13.53
C GLU A 105 -16.68 5.86 -14.20
N ASN A 106 -15.83 5.31 -15.06
CA ASN A 106 -16.07 4.05 -15.75
C ASN A 106 -16.17 2.87 -14.77
N ILE A 107 -15.26 2.79 -13.79
CA ILE A 107 -15.29 1.78 -12.73
C ILE A 107 -16.57 1.91 -11.89
N LEU A 108 -16.98 3.12 -11.54
CA LEU A 108 -18.22 3.35 -10.78
C LEU A 108 -19.47 3.00 -11.59
N LYS A 109 -19.48 3.23 -12.90
CA LYS A 109 -20.55 2.77 -13.81
C LYS A 109 -20.64 1.25 -13.82
N VAL A 110 -19.52 0.55 -13.98
CA VAL A 110 -19.46 -0.92 -13.91
C VAL A 110 -20.02 -1.41 -12.57
N LYS A 111 -19.56 -0.85 -11.45
CA LYS A 111 -20.08 -1.19 -10.13
C LYS A 111 -21.61 -1.08 -10.11
N LYS A 112 -22.16 0.07 -10.52
CA LYS A 112 -23.60 0.35 -10.51
C LYS A 112 -24.40 -0.62 -11.39
N ASN A 113 -23.86 -1.00 -12.55
CA ASN A 113 -24.52 -1.92 -13.48
C ASN A 113 -24.54 -3.35 -12.91
N PHE A 114 -23.40 -3.84 -12.45
CA PHE A 114 -23.25 -5.23 -12.03
C PHE A 114 -23.75 -5.51 -10.61
N ASP A 115 -23.81 -4.51 -9.74
CA ASP A 115 -24.44 -4.60 -8.41
C ASP A 115 -25.96 -4.84 -8.51
N LYS A 116 -26.59 -4.31 -9.56
CA LYS A 116 -28.02 -4.48 -9.83
C LYS A 116 -28.35 -5.69 -10.70
N PHE A 117 -27.34 -6.41 -11.18
CA PHE A 117 -27.53 -7.55 -12.07
C PHE A 117 -27.57 -8.85 -11.24
N PRO A 118 -28.75 -9.45 -11.00
CA PRO A 118 -28.83 -10.73 -10.31
C PRO A 118 -28.31 -11.85 -11.23
N ILE A 119 -27.34 -12.63 -10.74
CA ILE A 119 -26.90 -13.88 -11.39
C ILE A 119 -27.70 -15.06 -10.79
N HIS A 120 -27.95 -14.98 -9.49
CA HIS A 120 -28.74 -15.90 -8.69
C HIS A 120 -29.35 -15.09 -7.53
N SER A 121 -30.43 -15.57 -6.92
CA SER A 121 -31.04 -14.98 -5.71
C SER A 121 -30.05 -14.50 -4.63
N GLU A 122 -28.90 -15.17 -4.49
CA GLU A 122 -27.84 -14.85 -3.52
C GLU A 122 -26.62 -14.13 -4.11
N VAL A 123 -26.40 -14.19 -5.43
CA VAL A 123 -25.15 -13.77 -6.09
C VAL A 123 -25.43 -12.69 -7.14
N THR A 124 -24.73 -11.57 -7.04
CA THR A 124 -24.80 -10.47 -8.02
C THR A 124 -23.72 -10.58 -9.08
N GLY A 125 -23.86 -9.82 -10.17
CA GLY A 125 -22.81 -9.67 -11.16
C GLY A 125 -21.54 -9.06 -10.59
N LEU A 126 -21.64 -8.21 -9.57
CA LEU A 126 -20.48 -7.65 -8.87
C LEU A 126 -19.71 -8.74 -8.12
N ASP A 127 -20.40 -9.72 -7.52
CA ASP A 127 -19.76 -10.85 -6.84
C ASP A 127 -19.02 -11.77 -7.83
N VAL A 128 -19.56 -11.96 -9.03
CA VAL A 128 -18.87 -12.64 -10.13
C VAL A 128 -17.62 -11.87 -10.57
N LEU A 129 -17.70 -10.55 -10.72
CA LEU A 129 -16.53 -9.73 -11.05
C LEU A 129 -15.46 -9.81 -9.95
N ARG A 130 -15.84 -9.77 -8.67
CA ARG A 130 -14.90 -9.96 -7.55
C ARG A 130 -14.21 -11.31 -7.64
N TYR A 131 -14.97 -12.37 -7.91
CA TYR A 131 -14.42 -13.72 -8.08
C TYR A 131 -13.34 -13.76 -9.19
N TRP A 132 -13.62 -13.16 -10.35
CA TRP A 132 -12.66 -13.10 -11.46
C TRP A 132 -11.45 -12.18 -11.22
N LEU A 133 -11.62 -11.13 -10.42
CA LEU A 133 -10.55 -10.19 -10.08
C LEU A 133 -9.71 -10.64 -8.88
N ALA A 134 -10.21 -11.58 -8.08
CA ALA A 134 -9.52 -12.16 -6.93
C ALA A 134 -8.43 -13.17 -7.32
N ASP A 135 -8.45 -13.71 -8.54
CA ASP A 135 -7.43 -14.64 -9.02
C ASP A 135 -6.35 -13.92 -9.82
N ASP A 136 -5.17 -13.80 -9.24
CA ASP A 136 -3.97 -13.35 -9.96
C ASP A 136 -3.41 -14.49 -10.85
N HIS A 137 -3.86 -15.74 -10.65
CA HIS A 137 -3.44 -16.88 -11.45
C HIS A 137 -4.46 -17.10 -12.56
N TYR A 138 -4.07 -16.71 -13.77
CA TYR A 138 -4.76 -16.81 -15.06
C TYR A 138 -5.32 -18.20 -15.43
N GLN A 139 -5.21 -19.22 -14.57
CA GLN A 139 -5.35 -20.61 -14.97
C GLN A 139 -6.78 -21.09 -15.23
N ASN A 140 -7.82 -20.35 -14.82
CA ASN A 140 -9.21 -20.85 -14.91
C ASN A 140 -10.17 -20.02 -15.77
N VAL A 141 -9.71 -18.97 -16.47
CA VAL A 141 -10.57 -18.25 -17.43
C VAL A 141 -10.02 -18.50 -18.83
N SER A 142 -10.52 -19.53 -19.53
CA SER A 142 -10.07 -19.83 -20.89
C SER A 142 -10.36 -18.71 -21.89
N ILE A 143 -11.12 -17.67 -21.49
CA ILE A 143 -11.47 -16.54 -22.36
C ILE A 143 -11.57 -15.21 -21.59
N GLU A 144 -10.44 -14.68 -21.11
CA GLU A 144 -10.40 -13.31 -20.56
C GLU A 144 -10.77 -12.31 -21.67
N SER A 145 -11.93 -11.68 -21.56
CA SER A 145 -12.35 -10.67 -22.54
C SER A 145 -11.43 -9.45 -22.48
N PRO A 146 -11.20 -8.74 -23.60
CA PRO A 146 -10.39 -7.51 -23.60
C PRO A 146 -10.86 -6.47 -22.58
N GLN A 147 -12.17 -6.43 -22.29
CA GLN A 147 -12.81 -5.55 -21.32
C GLN A 147 -12.44 -5.93 -19.87
N LEU A 148 -12.48 -7.22 -19.52
CA LEU A 148 -12.07 -7.68 -18.19
C LEU A 148 -10.60 -7.36 -17.92
N ARG A 149 -9.74 -7.57 -18.93
CA ARG A 149 -8.32 -7.24 -18.86
C ARG A 149 -8.09 -5.74 -18.66
N ALA A 150 -8.86 -4.90 -19.35
CA ALA A 150 -8.77 -3.44 -19.21
C ALA A 150 -9.21 -3.00 -17.81
N LEU A 151 -10.35 -3.48 -17.31
CA LEU A 151 -10.81 -3.22 -15.95
C LEU A 151 -9.78 -3.63 -14.90
N ARG A 152 -9.16 -4.81 -15.06
CA ARG A 152 -8.12 -5.30 -14.16
C ARG A 152 -6.90 -4.39 -14.14
N LYS A 153 -6.43 -3.91 -15.31
CA LYS A 153 -5.28 -2.99 -15.40
C LYS A 153 -5.56 -1.65 -14.73
N ASP A 154 -6.76 -1.12 -14.92
CA ASP A 154 -7.16 0.15 -14.31
C ASP A 154 -7.27 0.01 -12.79
N LEU A 155 -7.90 -1.06 -12.30
CA LEU A 155 -7.95 -1.38 -10.86
C LEU A 155 -6.56 -1.63 -10.27
N HIS A 156 -5.65 -2.26 -11.01
CA HIS A 156 -4.27 -2.46 -10.57
C HIS A 156 -3.52 -1.13 -10.42
N THR A 157 -3.76 -0.18 -11.33
CA THR A 157 -3.19 1.17 -11.24
C THR A 157 -3.67 1.88 -9.97
N ILE A 158 -4.97 1.82 -9.68
CA ILE A 158 -5.53 2.37 -8.44
C ILE A 158 -4.94 1.68 -7.20
N TYR A 159 -4.87 0.35 -7.22
CA TYR A 159 -4.29 -0.43 -6.14
C TYR A 159 -2.83 -0.06 -5.88
N ARG A 160 -2.03 0.15 -6.93
CA ARG A 160 -0.65 0.60 -6.80
C ARG A 160 -0.54 1.92 -6.05
N SER A 161 -1.37 2.91 -6.40
CA SER A 161 -1.39 4.20 -5.70
C SER A 161 -1.81 4.04 -4.23
N LEU A 162 -2.81 3.20 -3.94
CA LEU A 162 -3.22 2.89 -2.57
C LEU A 162 -2.15 2.12 -1.79
N SER A 163 -1.42 1.21 -2.43
CA SER A 163 -0.31 0.48 -1.84
C SER A 163 0.84 1.42 -1.51
N SER A 164 1.14 2.40 -2.37
CA SER A 164 2.11 3.45 -2.06
C SER A 164 1.67 4.26 -0.83
N CYS A 165 0.40 4.66 -0.75
CA CYS A 165 -0.13 5.31 0.45
C CYS A 165 -0.01 4.43 1.70
N SER A 166 -0.22 3.11 1.57
CA SER A 166 -0.05 2.18 2.69
C SER A 166 1.40 2.11 3.14
N SER A 167 2.35 1.99 2.21
CA SER A 167 3.78 2.03 2.53
C SER A 167 4.16 3.32 3.25
N LEU A 168 3.62 4.46 2.84
CA LEU A 168 3.82 5.74 3.53
C LEU A 168 3.34 5.73 4.98
N ILE A 169 2.19 5.10 5.26
CA ILE A 169 1.69 4.94 6.63
C ILE A 169 2.65 4.09 7.48
N HIS A 170 3.28 3.07 6.88
CA HIS A 170 4.23 2.20 7.60
C HIS A 170 5.62 2.85 7.78
N SER A 171 5.99 3.81 6.93
CA SER A 171 7.29 4.50 7.00
C SER A 171 7.38 5.53 8.13
N GLY A 172 6.27 5.95 8.74
CA GLY A 172 6.28 6.86 9.88
C GLY A 172 5.03 7.74 9.98
N GLU A 173 5.12 8.79 10.80
CA GLU A 173 4.03 9.75 10.96
C GLU A 173 3.88 10.61 9.70
N VAL A 174 2.72 10.49 9.03
CA VAL A 174 2.41 11.25 7.83
C VAL A 174 2.18 12.73 8.21
N PRO A 175 2.92 13.68 7.60
CA PRO A 175 2.73 15.11 7.86
C PRO A 175 1.28 15.55 7.61
N LYS A 176 0.74 16.41 8.47
CA LYS A 176 -0.66 16.87 8.40
C LYS A 176 -1.03 17.46 7.03
N ASN A 177 -0.14 18.26 6.43
CA ASN A 177 -0.36 18.84 5.10
C ASN A 177 -0.55 17.77 4.03
N THR A 178 0.35 16.78 3.98
CA THR A 178 0.28 15.65 3.05
C THR A 178 -0.98 14.81 3.27
N LYS A 179 -1.38 14.63 4.53
CA LYS A 179 -2.62 13.95 4.88
C LYS A 179 -3.86 14.65 4.30
N GLU A 180 -3.91 15.98 4.38
CA GLU A 180 -5.00 16.78 3.83
C GLU A 180 -4.99 16.79 2.29
N GLU A 181 -3.81 16.89 1.66
CA GLU A 181 -3.64 16.82 0.21
C GLU A 181 -4.07 15.47 -0.37
N LEU A 182 -3.63 14.37 0.25
CA LEU A 182 -3.95 13.01 -0.22
C LEU A 182 -5.36 12.56 0.16
N ARG A 183 -6.04 13.24 1.09
CA ARG A 183 -7.36 12.85 1.56
C ARG A 183 -8.36 12.65 0.43
N GLY A 184 -8.55 13.68 -0.40
CA GLY A 184 -9.52 13.62 -1.50
C GLY A 184 -9.17 12.54 -2.52
N VAL A 185 -7.88 12.39 -2.83
CA VAL A 185 -7.37 11.38 -3.76
C VAL A 185 -7.63 9.98 -3.24
N VAL A 186 -7.23 9.68 -2.00
CA VAL A 186 -7.39 8.36 -1.38
C VAL A 186 -8.86 8.02 -1.19
N GLU A 187 -9.71 9.00 -0.84
CA GLU A 187 -11.15 8.80 -0.75
C GLU A 187 -11.74 8.40 -2.11
N GLU A 188 -11.44 9.12 -3.19
CA GLU A 188 -11.94 8.79 -4.53
C GLU A 188 -11.43 7.44 -5.04
N LEU A 189 -10.12 7.20 -4.95
CA LEU A 189 -9.47 5.96 -5.38
C LEU A 189 -9.98 4.76 -4.59
N GLY A 190 -9.99 4.88 -3.26
CA GLY A 190 -10.44 3.83 -2.35
C GLY A 190 -11.91 3.49 -2.55
N ASN A 191 -12.78 4.49 -2.70
CA ASN A 191 -14.21 4.25 -2.92
C ASN A 191 -14.53 3.64 -4.30
N ALA A 192 -13.75 3.96 -5.32
CA ALA A 192 -13.88 3.36 -6.65
C ALA A 192 -13.41 1.90 -6.67
N ALA A 193 -12.27 1.59 -6.03
CA ALA A 193 -11.68 0.25 -6.07
C ALA A 193 -12.25 -0.72 -5.03
N LYS A 194 -12.58 -0.26 -3.81
CA LYS A 194 -13.07 -1.09 -2.69
C LYS A 194 -14.11 -2.14 -3.12
N PRO A 195 -15.13 -1.83 -3.96
CA PRO A 195 -16.13 -2.81 -4.36
C PRO A 195 -15.58 -4.02 -5.12
N PHE A 196 -14.37 -3.96 -5.67
CA PHE A 196 -13.78 -5.01 -6.51
C PHE A 196 -12.62 -5.74 -5.83
N LEU A 197 -12.05 -5.19 -4.76
CA LEU A 197 -10.90 -5.75 -4.07
C LEU A 197 -11.32 -6.83 -3.07
N THR A 198 -10.45 -7.82 -2.88
CA THR A 198 -10.62 -8.93 -1.92
C THR A 198 -9.29 -9.22 -1.23
N GLY A 199 -9.33 -9.91 -0.07
CA GLY A 199 -8.14 -10.30 0.70
C GLY A 199 -7.24 -9.11 1.09
N ASP A 200 -5.93 -9.30 0.98
CA ASP A 200 -4.90 -8.31 1.34
C ASP A 200 -5.07 -6.99 0.60
N LYS A 201 -5.49 -7.04 -0.68
CA LYS A 201 -5.70 -5.83 -1.48
C LYS A 201 -6.80 -4.94 -0.89
N LEU A 202 -7.85 -5.56 -0.35
CA LEU A 202 -8.94 -4.86 0.33
C LEU A 202 -8.45 -4.27 1.67
N GLU A 203 -7.66 -5.02 2.44
CA GLU A 203 -7.10 -4.54 3.71
C GLU A 203 -6.23 -3.29 3.53
N VAL A 204 -5.38 -3.28 2.50
CA VAL A 204 -4.57 -2.12 2.11
C VAL A 204 -5.47 -0.90 1.81
N ALA A 205 -6.51 -1.09 1.00
CA ALA A 205 -7.43 0.00 0.66
C ALA A 205 -8.18 0.54 1.88
N LEU A 206 -8.65 -0.34 2.78
CA LEU A 206 -9.33 0.04 4.02
C LEU A 206 -8.39 0.77 4.98
N THR A 207 -7.15 0.34 5.08
CA THR A 207 -6.11 0.99 5.91
C THR A 207 -5.86 2.41 5.43
N CYS A 208 -5.69 2.60 4.13
CA CYS A 208 -5.52 3.92 3.52
C CYS A 208 -6.76 4.80 3.75
N LEU A 209 -7.96 4.28 3.51
CA LEU A 209 -9.21 5.02 3.75
C LEU A 209 -9.39 5.41 5.21
N LYS A 210 -9.03 4.53 6.16
CA LYS A 210 -9.11 4.82 7.60
C LYS A 210 -8.10 5.91 7.99
N HIS A 211 -6.88 5.84 7.46
CA HIS A 211 -5.82 6.76 7.82
C HIS A 211 -6.04 8.15 7.21
N PHE A 212 -6.35 8.23 5.91
CA PHE A 212 -6.47 9.48 5.15
C PHE A 212 -7.91 9.99 5.05
N GLY A 213 -8.90 9.12 4.87
CA GLY A 213 -10.29 9.45 4.51
C GLY A 213 -11.19 9.99 5.63
N GLY A 214 -10.61 10.55 6.69
CA GLY A 214 -11.37 11.35 7.66
C GLY A 214 -12.45 10.62 8.48
N GLY A 215 -12.33 9.30 8.68
CA GLY A 215 -13.02 8.60 9.77
C GLY A 215 -14.54 8.42 9.65
N LYS A 216 -15.17 8.66 8.49
CA LYS A 216 -16.52 8.13 8.25
C LYS A 216 -16.41 6.79 7.53
N PRO A 217 -16.41 5.65 8.26
CA PRO A 217 -16.60 4.36 7.61
C PRO A 217 -17.92 4.45 6.83
N TYR A 218 -17.85 4.17 5.53
CA TYR A 218 -19.03 4.14 4.70
C TYR A 218 -20.00 3.10 5.26
N ALA A 219 -21.12 3.56 5.84
CA ALA A 219 -22.18 2.75 6.43
C ALA A 219 -23.10 2.12 5.37
N GLY A 220 -22.51 1.68 4.25
CA GLY A 220 -23.20 0.80 3.33
C GLY A 220 -23.19 -0.62 3.91
N PRO A 221 -24.26 -1.42 3.75
CA PRO A 221 -24.21 -2.81 4.13
C PRO A 221 -23.06 -3.48 3.38
N GLU A 222 -21.99 -3.85 4.09
CA GLU A 222 -20.98 -4.76 3.57
C GLU A 222 -21.66 -6.11 3.40
N ARG A 223 -22.21 -6.33 2.20
CA ARG A 223 -22.66 -7.66 1.79
C ARG A 223 -21.45 -8.57 1.92
N LYS A 224 -21.53 -9.56 2.81
CA LYS A 224 -20.49 -10.58 2.97
C LYS A 224 -20.21 -11.16 1.59
N VAL A 225 -18.98 -10.99 1.12
CA VAL A 225 -18.57 -11.53 -0.17
C VAL A 225 -18.63 -13.06 -0.06
N PRO A 226 -19.38 -13.75 -0.91
CA PRO A 226 -19.36 -15.20 -0.89
C PRO A 226 -17.95 -15.69 -1.24
N ASP A 227 -17.40 -16.59 -0.42
CA ASP A 227 -16.05 -17.14 -0.64
C ASP A 227 -15.96 -17.82 -2.03
N LYS A 228 -14.77 -17.85 -2.65
CA LYS A 228 -14.53 -18.52 -3.95
C LYS A 228 -15.24 -19.88 -4.10
N PRO A 229 -15.09 -20.85 -3.17
CA PRO A 229 -15.77 -22.15 -3.26
C PRO A 229 -17.30 -22.05 -3.18
N HIS A 230 -17.82 -21.02 -2.50
CA HIS A 230 -19.24 -20.80 -2.38
C HIS A 230 -19.84 -20.24 -3.68
N ILE A 231 -19.15 -19.33 -4.38
CA ILE A 231 -19.58 -18.85 -5.70
C ILE A 231 -19.62 -19.98 -6.72
N LEU A 232 -18.60 -20.84 -6.78
CA LEU A 232 -18.60 -22.01 -7.67
C LEU A 232 -19.71 -23.01 -7.34
N HIS A 233 -20.12 -23.09 -6.07
CA HIS A 233 -21.23 -23.94 -5.66
C HIS A 233 -22.58 -23.37 -6.10
N ILE A 234 -22.78 -22.05 -6.03
CA ILE A 234 -24.04 -21.38 -6.40
C ILE A 234 -24.14 -21.13 -7.92
N VAL A 235 -23.02 -20.81 -8.55
CA VAL A 235 -22.91 -20.48 -9.99
C VAL A 235 -21.81 -21.37 -10.61
N PRO A 236 -22.10 -22.65 -10.90
CA PRO A 236 -21.09 -23.60 -11.41
C PRO A 236 -20.51 -23.21 -12.77
N TYR A 237 -21.20 -22.36 -13.53
CA TYR A 237 -20.80 -21.90 -14.85
C TYR A 237 -20.07 -20.55 -14.84
N VAL A 238 -19.67 -20.05 -13.66
CA VAL A 238 -19.05 -18.72 -13.53
C VAL A 238 -17.78 -18.56 -14.39
N ASN A 239 -17.04 -19.64 -14.63
CA ASN A 239 -15.84 -19.62 -15.48
C ASN A 239 -16.16 -19.60 -16.99
N SER A 240 -17.41 -19.91 -17.38
CA SER A 240 -17.88 -19.89 -18.77
C SER A 240 -18.53 -18.54 -19.15
N LEU A 241 -18.64 -17.60 -18.21
CA LEU A 241 -19.22 -16.28 -18.48
C LEU A 241 -18.21 -15.35 -19.19
N LYS A 242 -18.74 -14.40 -19.98
CA LYS A 242 -17.99 -13.31 -20.63
C LYS A 242 -18.70 -11.98 -20.41
N LEU A 243 -17.93 -10.90 -20.39
CA LEU A 243 -18.45 -9.52 -20.42
C LEU A 243 -18.91 -9.14 -21.83
N VAL A 244 -20.12 -8.60 -21.96
CA VAL A 244 -20.70 -8.18 -23.25
C VAL A 244 -21.17 -6.73 -23.19
N ASN A 245 -20.95 -6.01 -24.30
CA ASN A 245 -21.43 -4.66 -24.51
C ASN A 245 -22.84 -4.67 -25.11
N ASP A 246 -23.73 -3.82 -24.59
CA ASP A 246 -24.94 -3.43 -25.31
C ASP A 246 -24.58 -2.37 -26.37
N ALA A 247 -23.84 -2.75 -27.41
CA ALA A 247 -23.82 -1.90 -28.59
C ALA A 247 -25.25 -1.93 -29.15
N ARG A 248 -25.92 -0.76 -29.18
CA ARG A 248 -27.22 -0.61 -29.83
C ARG A 248 -27.12 -1.21 -31.23
N ARG A 249 -27.91 -2.25 -31.51
CA ARG A 249 -28.20 -2.68 -32.88
C ARG A 249 -28.78 -1.47 -33.60
N GLU A 250 -28.11 -0.96 -34.64
CA GLU A 250 -28.80 -0.12 -35.60
C GLU A 250 -29.87 -0.98 -36.31
N PRO A 251 -31.11 -0.49 -36.53
CA PRO A 251 -32.25 -1.32 -36.93
C PRO A 251 -32.15 -1.97 -38.32
N ASN A 252 -31.08 -1.73 -39.08
CA ASN A 252 -31.01 -2.02 -40.51
C ASN A 252 -29.88 -2.97 -40.93
N GLN A 253 -29.23 -3.69 -40.01
CA GLN A 253 -28.27 -4.75 -40.38
C GLN A 253 -28.95 -6.13 -40.36
N SER A 254 -29.11 -6.67 -41.57
CA SER A 254 -29.66 -8.00 -41.86
C SER A 254 -28.84 -9.13 -41.25
N ASP A 255 -29.54 -10.18 -40.83
CA ASP A 255 -29.09 -11.34 -40.04
C ASP A 255 -27.99 -12.24 -40.63
N PHE A 256 -27.34 -11.89 -41.73
CA PHE A 256 -26.30 -12.74 -42.31
C PHE A 256 -25.16 -11.89 -42.87
N SER A 257 -23.95 -12.16 -42.38
CA SER A 257 -22.67 -11.69 -42.92
C SER A 257 -22.27 -10.25 -42.56
N THR A 258 -21.78 -10.02 -41.34
CA THR A 258 -20.58 -9.19 -41.11
C THR A 258 -20.07 -9.33 -39.68
N PRO A 259 -18.75 -9.30 -39.45
CA PRO A 259 -18.17 -9.57 -38.15
C PRO A 259 -18.58 -8.49 -37.16
N ILE A 260 -18.93 -8.95 -35.96
CA ILE A 260 -19.04 -8.20 -34.72
C ILE A 260 -18.02 -7.05 -34.73
N ALA A 261 -18.52 -5.83 -34.45
CA ALA A 261 -17.73 -4.61 -34.27
C ALA A 261 -16.37 -4.92 -33.61
N PRO A 262 -15.29 -4.28 -34.11
CA PRO A 262 -13.93 -4.79 -33.99
C PRO A 262 -13.57 -5.16 -32.55
N ILE A 263 -12.80 -6.25 -32.44
CA ILE A 263 -12.11 -6.83 -31.28
C ILE A 263 -11.17 -5.80 -30.54
N GLY A 264 -11.37 -4.50 -30.72
CA GLY A 264 -10.45 -3.44 -30.29
C GLY A 264 -10.95 -2.44 -29.23
N THR A 265 -12.24 -2.37 -28.89
CA THR A 265 -12.67 -1.41 -27.86
C THR A 265 -12.47 -2.00 -26.45
N LYS A 266 -11.37 -1.57 -25.81
CA LYS A 266 -11.06 -1.81 -24.39
C LYS A 266 -12.07 -1.16 -23.41
N ASP A 267 -13.11 -0.53 -23.94
CA ASP A 267 -14.07 0.25 -23.18
C ASP A 267 -15.07 -0.68 -22.46
N TYR A 268 -14.71 -1.05 -21.23
CA TYR A 268 -15.54 -1.83 -20.33
C TYR A 268 -16.69 -1.02 -19.71
N SER A 269 -16.72 0.32 -19.90
CA SER A 269 -17.78 1.17 -19.33
C SER A 269 -19.15 0.89 -19.97
N GLN A 270 -19.15 0.29 -21.15
CA GLN A 270 -20.33 -0.11 -21.92
C GLN A 270 -20.79 -1.53 -21.59
N CYS A 271 -20.07 -2.27 -20.74
CA CYS A 271 -20.48 -3.58 -20.29
C CYS A 271 -21.68 -3.45 -19.33
N THR A 272 -22.79 -4.10 -19.69
CA THR A 272 -24.05 -4.08 -18.93
C THR A 272 -24.52 -5.47 -18.53
N LYS A 273 -23.97 -6.52 -19.13
CA LYS A 273 -24.42 -7.90 -18.94
C LYS A 273 -23.28 -8.90 -19.16
N PHE A 274 -23.54 -10.14 -18.75
CA PHE A 274 -22.71 -11.28 -19.13
C PHE A 274 -23.31 -12.01 -20.34
N SER A 275 -22.50 -12.79 -21.06
CA SER A 275 -22.92 -13.90 -21.95
C SER A 275 -22.27 -15.20 -21.50
N LEU A 276 -22.86 -16.35 -21.85
CA LEU A 276 -22.27 -17.65 -21.59
C LEU A 276 -21.55 -18.10 -22.86
N THR A 277 -20.29 -18.52 -22.75
CA THR A 277 -19.58 -19.15 -23.86
C THR A 277 -19.76 -20.65 -23.77
N MET A 278 -20.36 -21.22 -24.80
CA MET A 278 -20.48 -22.66 -24.97
C MET A 278 -19.58 -23.09 -26.12
N MET A 279 -18.87 -24.21 -25.98
CA MET A 279 -17.92 -24.69 -27.00
C MET A 279 -18.60 -25.11 -28.32
N TRP A 280 -19.93 -25.14 -28.37
CA TRP A 280 -20.72 -25.66 -29.49
C TRP A 280 -21.52 -24.57 -30.22
N PHE A 281 -21.30 -23.30 -29.86
CA PHE A 281 -21.99 -22.15 -30.44
C PHE A 281 -20.96 -21.18 -31.02
N ASP A 282 -20.57 -21.40 -32.28
CA ASP A 282 -19.71 -20.46 -33.00
C ASP A 282 -20.49 -19.23 -33.49
N GLU A 283 -21.83 -19.27 -33.57
CA GLU A 283 -22.60 -18.19 -34.20
C GLU A 283 -23.90 -17.72 -33.49
N GLU A 284 -24.37 -18.39 -32.42
CA GLU A 284 -25.59 -17.97 -31.70
C GLU A 284 -25.37 -17.80 -30.18
N HIS A 285 -25.75 -16.64 -29.64
CA HIS A 285 -25.58 -16.32 -28.21
C HIS A 285 -26.82 -16.76 -27.43
N PHE A 286 -26.69 -17.74 -26.52
CA PHE A 286 -27.79 -18.08 -25.62
C PHE A 286 -28.03 -16.94 -24.59
N PRO A 287 -29.25 -16.40 -24.44
CA PRO A 287 -29.51 -15.35 -23.48
C PRO A 287 -29.40 -15.87 -22.04
N LEU A 288 -28.39 -15.40 -21.30
CA LEU A 288 -28.20 -15.73 -19.88
C LEU A 288 -29.42 -15.45 -19.00
N ARG A 289 -30.24 -14.48 -19.39
CA ARG A 289 -31.49 -14.14 -18.70
C ARG A 289 -32.51 -15.29 -18.73
N GLU A 290 -32.50 -16.06 -19.81
CA GLU A 290 -33.41 -17.19 -20.02
C GLU A 290 -32.90 -18.41 -19.26
N LEU A 291 -31.58 -18.67 -19.29
CA LEU A 291 -30.96 -19.67 -18.41
C LEU A 291 -31.21 -19.35 -16.93
N HIS A 292 -31.08 -18.09 -16.52
CA HIS A 292 -31.33 -17.63 -15.16
C HIS A 292 -32.79 -17.86 -14.75
N HIS A 293 -33.76 -17.48 -15.60
CA HIS A 293 -35.17 -17.73 -15.32
C HIS A 293 -35.46 -19.23 -15.15
N ILE A 294 -34.86 -20.08 -15.98
CA ILE A 294 -35.05 -21.53 -15.91
C ILE A 294 -34.38 -22.13 -14.66
N LEU A 295 -33.19 -21.68 -14.27
CA LEU A 295 -32.50 -22.15 -13.07
C LEU A 295 -33.18 -21.75 -11.76
N GLU A 296 -33.94 -20.64 -11.74
CA GLU A 296 -34.65 -20.19 -10.54
C GLU A 296 -36.03 -20.84 -10.32
N MET A 297 -36.59 -21.52 -11.33
CA MET A 297 -37.86 -22.25 -11.22
C MET A 297 -37.74 -23.43 -10.23
N GLU A 298 -38.78 -23.65 -9.41
CA GLU A 298 -38.81 -24.71 -8.37
C GLU A 298 -38.46 -26.10 -8.91
N GLU A 299 -38.91 -26.43 -10.13
CA GLU A 299 -38.61 -27.70 -10.80
C GLU A 299 -37.10 -27.93 -11.03
N TYR A 300 -36.31 -26.86 -11.16
CA TYR A 300 -34.87 -26.89 -11.42
C TYR A 300 -34.02 -26.54 -10.19
N ARG A 301 -34.61 -26.06 -9.09
CA ARG A 301 -33.93 -26.07 -7.77
C ARG A 301 -33.64 -27.51 -7.33
N THR A 302 -34.51 -28.45 -7.69
CA THR A 302 -34.26 -29.89 -7.56
C THR A 302 -33.05 -30.35 -8.36
N TYR A 303 -32.70 -29.70 -9.48
CA TYR A 303 -31.47 -29.98 -10.23
C TYR A 303 -30.21 -29.53 -9.49
N HIS A 304 -30.27 -28.55 -8.57
CA HIS A 304 -29.17 -28.23 -7.67
C HIS A 304 -28.90 -29.38 -6.68
N THR A 305 -29.96 -30.02 -6.19
CA THR A 305 -29.90 -31.27 -5.41
C THR A 305 -29.41 -32.42 -6.29
N CYS A 306 -29.87 -32.48 -7.54
CA CYS A 306 -29.44 -33.48 -8.51
C CYS A 306 -27.96 -33.31 -8.88
N ILE A 307 -27.40 -32.10 -8.98
CA ILE A 307 -25.96 -31.86 -9.15
C ILE A 307 -25.17 -32.34 -7.92
N LYS A 308 -25.70 -32.21 -6.70
CA LYS A 308 -25.10 -32.77 -5.47
C LYS A 308 -25.18 -34.30 -5.43
N GLU A 309 -26.30 -34.88 -5.84
CA GLU A 309 -26.51 -36.33 -5.91
C GLU A 309 -25.73 -36.97 -7.07
N PHE A 310 -25.62 -36.31 -8.22
CA PHE A 310 -24.76 -36.69 -9.35
C PHE A 310 -23.27 -36.47 -9.08
N LYS A 311 -22.89 -35.55 -8.19
CA LYS A 311 -21.52 -35.52 -7.62
C LYS A 311 -21.23 -36.78 -6.79
N ALA A 312 -22.25 -37.30 -6.10
CA ALA A 312 -22.14 -38.48 -5.24
C ALA A 312 -22.22 -39.80 -6.02
N GLN A 313 -22.88 -39.82 -7.18
CA GLN A 313 -23.00 -41.00 -8.03
C GLN A 313 -22.27 -40.76 -9.36
N GLN A 314 -21.22 -41.55 -9.65
CA GLN A 314 -20.56 -41.60 -10.97
C GLN A 314 -21.49 -42.16 -12.06
N VAL A 315 -22.67 -41.58 -12.25
CA VAL A 315 -23.64 -42.03 -13.23
C VAL A 315 -23.17 -41.61 -14.61
N LYS A 316 -22.97 -42.63 -15.46
CA LYS A 316 -22.72 -42.49 -16.91
C LYS A 316 -23.77 -41.54 -17.49
N SER A 317 -23.29 -40.45 -18.08
CA SER A 317 -24.17 -39.46 -18.71
C SER A 317 -24.94 -40.11 -19.86
N PRO A 318 -26.22 -39.77 -20.08
CA PRO A 318 -26.94 -40.13 -21.30
C PRO A 318 -26.15 -39.68 -22.54
N GLN A 319 -25.97 -40.57 -23.50
CA GLN A 319 -25.17 -40.37 -24.73
C GLN A 319 -25.72 -39.27 -25.67
N ASN A 320 -26.93 -38.74 -25.43
CA ASN A 320 -27.61 -37.75 -26.28
C ASN A 320 -27.42 -36.29 -25.80
N LEU A 321 -26.59 -36.04 -24.78
CA LEU A 321 -26.34 -34.69 -24.23
C LEU A 321 -25.10 -34.02 -24.82
N THR A 322 -24.34 -34.76 -25.64
CA THR A 322 -23.25 -34.28 -26.48
C THR A 322 -23.73 -33.95 -27.89
N ASP A 323 -25.01 -33.68 -28.11
CA ASP A 323 -25.49 -33.17 -29.40
C ASP A 323 -25.60 -31.64 -29.34
N PRO A 324 -25.32 -30.92 -30.43
CA PRO A 324 -25.46 -29.46 -30.45
C PRO A 324 -26.88 -29.07 -30.04
N ILE A 325 -27.00 -27.95 -29.34
CA ILE A 325 -28.31 -27.38 -29.07
C ILE A 325 -28.86 -26.88 -30.41
N VAL A 326 -30.03 -27.35 -30.81
CA VAL A 326 -30.69 -26.98 -32.06
C VAL A 326 -31.98 -26.25 -31.78
N SER A 327 -32.44 -25.42 -32.72
CA SER A 327 -33.65 -24.59 -32.58
C SER A 327 -34.95 -25.37 -32.32
N LYS A 328 -34.92 -26.71 -32.48
CA LYS A 328 -36.03 -27.62 -32.18
C LYS A 328 -35.98 -28.21 -30.76
N ASP A 329 -34.90 -27.98 -30.02
CA ASP A 329 -34.76 -28.48 -28.66
C ASP A 329 -35.77 -27.79 -27.75
N SER A 330 -36.42 -28.58 -26.90
CA SER A 330 -37.24 -28.05 -25.83
C SER A 330 -36.37 -27.28 -24.82
N HIS A 331 -36.95 -26.31 -24.10
CA HIS A 331 -36.27 -25.57 -23.04
C HIS A 331 -35.58 -26.51 -22.01
N LYS A 332 -36.17 -27.69 -21.78
CA LYS A 332 -35.64 -28.72 -20.88
C LYS A 332 -34.39 -29.41 -21.46
N GLU A 333 -34.36 -29.68 -22.76
CA GLU A 333 -33.21 -30.27 -23.46
C GLU A 333 -32.06 -29.26 -23.58
N VAL A 334 -32.37 -28.00 -23.87
CA VAL A 334 -31.41 -26.90 -23.87
C VAL A 334 -30.69 -26.82 -22.53
N VAL A 335 -31.44 -26.79 -21.42
CA VAL A 335 -30.86 -26.70 -20.06
C VAL A 335 -30.03 -27.94 -19.73
N ALA A 336 -30.51 -29.14 -20.09
CA ALA A 336 -29.78 -30.37 -19.85
C ALA A 336 -28.45 -30.40 -20.63
N LYS A 337 -28.44 -29.95 -21.89
CA LYS A 337 -27.24 -29.83 -22.72
C LYS A 337 -26.28 -28.74 -22.19
N VAL A 338 -26.80 -27.58 -21.77
CA VAL A 338 -26.01 -26.51 -21.11
C VAL A 338 -25.35 -27.02 -19.83
N LEU A 339 -26.10 -27.68 -18.96
CA LEU A 339 -25.57 -28.25 -17.72
C LEU A 339 -24.57 -29.39 -17.97
N HIS A 340 -24.77 -30.18 -19.04
CA HIS A 340 -23.82 -31.21 -19.46
C HIS A 340 -22.50 -30.62 -19.97
N GLU A 341 -22.56 -29.54 -20.76
CA GLU A 341 -21.35 -28.80 -21.21
C GLU A 341 -20.61 -28.15 -20.04
N ILE A 342 -21.33 -27.54 -19.10
CA ILE A 342 -20.73 -27.00 -17.86
C ILE A 342 -20.02 -28.13 -17.08
N ARG A 343 -20.61 -29.34 -17.04
CA ARG A 343 -19.98 -30.54 -16.45
C ARG A 343 -18.73 -30.96 -17.23
N TYR A 344 -18.77 -31.00 -18.56
CA TYR A 344 -17.62 -31.39 -19.39
C TYR A 344 -16.44 -30.42 -19.20
N ILE A 345 -16.70 -29.12 -19.12
CA ILE A 345 -15.67 -28.08 -18.93
C ILE A 345 -15.05 -28.09 -17.52
N HIS A 346 -15.78 -28.54 -16.49
CA HIS A 346 -15.31 -28.50 -15.09
C HIS A 346 -14.76 -29.84 -14.55
N TYR A 347 -14.94 -30.95 -15.26
CA TYR A 347 -14.54 -32.30 -14.81
C TYR A 347 -13.55 -33.03 -15.74
N LEU A 348 -13.09 -32.38 -16.81
CA LEU A 348 -11.83 -32.70 -17.49
C LEU A 348 -10.76 -31.72 -17.01
#